data_AF-A0A0F2SKH4-F1
#
_entry.id   AF-A0A0F2SKH4-F1
#
_cell.length_a   1.000
_cell.length_b   1.000
_cell.length_c   1.000
_cell.angle_alpha   90.00
_cell.angle_beta   90.00
_cell.angle_gamma   90.00
#
_symmetry.space_group_name_H-M   'P 1'
#
loop_
_entity.id
_entity.type
_entity.pdbx_description
1 polymer ?
#
loop_
_entity_poly.entity_id
_entity_poly.type
_entity_poly.pdbx_seq_one_letter_code
_entity_poly.pdbx_strand_id
1 'polypeptide(L)' 'MKVMLIQPPSSTSFMDKVYMYEPLGLEYLGSGFKEDGHEVLLLDARLEPDFESAFRSFRPDMVGITGYTNQIS' A
#
# COMPACT_ATOMS: atom_id res chain seq x y z
N MET A 1 0.76 15.22 -8.19
CA MET A 1 1.29 15.00 -6.83
C MET A 1 1.88 13.61 -6.78
N LYS A 2 2.71 13.33 -5.78
CA LYS A 2 3.22 11.99 -5.48
C LYS A 2 2.32 11.32 -4.46
N VAL A 3 1.70 10.21 -4.84
CA VAL A 3 0.76 9.47 -3.99
C VAL A 3 1.35 8.11 -3.68
N MET A 4 1.48 7.79 -2.39
CA MET A 4 1.93 6.48 -1.93
C MET A 4 0.72 5.71 -1.38
N LEU A 5 0.46 4.53 -1.93
CA LEU A 5 -0.63 3.64 -1.51
C LEU A 5 -0.01 2.41 -0.85
N ILE A 6 -0.43 2.11 0.37
CA ILE A 6 0.19 1.06 1.19
C ILE A 6 -0.84 -0.03 1.51
N GLN A 7 -0.49 -1.27 1.18
CA GLN A 7 -1.08 -2.47 1.77
C GLN A 7 -0.30 -2.79 3.05
N PRO A 8 -0.87 -2.56 4.25
CA PRO A 8 -0.16 -2.83 5.48
C PRO A 8 -0.16 -4.33 5.81
N PRO A 9 0.81 -4.81 6.62
CA PRO A 9 0.80 -6.17 7.13
C PRO A 9 -0.43 -6.42 8.00
N SER A 10 -0.84 -7.69 8.08
CA SER A 10 -1.87 -8.16 8.98
C SER A 10 -1.42 -8.06 10.45
N SER A 11 -2.36 -8.21 11.38
CA SER A 11 -2.04 -8.26 12.81
C SER A 11 -1.16 -9.45 13.20
N THR A 12 -1.14 -10.50 12.37
CA THR A 12 -0.23 -11.64 12.52
C THR A 12 0.40 -12.04 11.18
N SER A 13 1.65 -12.50 11.23
CA SER A 13 2.35 -13.01 10.04
C SER A 13 1.72 -14.28 9.45
N PHE A 14 0.93 -15.01 10.23
CA PHE A 14 0.13 -16.12 9.72
C PHE A 14 -0.99 -15.63 8.81
N MET A 15 -1.68 -14.55 9.20
CA MET A 15 -2.73 -13.96 8.38
C MET A 15 -2.20 -13.42 7.06
N ASP A 16 -0.97 -12.87 7.02
CA ASP A 16 -0.35 -12.46 5.76
C ASP A 16 -0.12 -13.61 4.79
N LYS A 17 0.05 -14.85 5.28
CA LYS A 17 0.15 -16.04 4.43
C LYS A 17 -1.22 -16.52 3.93
N VAL A 18 -2.25 -16.43 4.77
CA VAL A 18 -3.62 -16.84 4.43
C VAL A 18 -4.27 -15.85 3.47
N TYR A 19 -4.04 -14.56 3.67
CA TYR A 19 -4.61 -13.45 2.91
C TYR A 19 -3.61 -12.83 1.94
N MET A 20 -2.75 -13.66 1.32
CA MET A 20 -1.82 -13.22 0.28
C MET A 20 -2.50 -13.17 -1.08
N TYR A 21 -3.20 -12.06 -1.34
CA TYR A 21 -3.77 -11.74 -2.65
C TYR A 21 -3.29 -10.36 -3.11
N GLU A 22 -3.31 -10.13 -4.43
CA GLU A 22 -2.94 -8.84 -5.02
C GLU A 22 -3.87 -7.73 -4.49
N PRO A 23 -3.34 -6.56 -4.09
CA PRO A 23 -4.13 -5.46 -3.54
C PRO A 23 -4.89 -4.70 -4.65
N LEU A 24 -5.76 -5.40 -5.38
CA LEU A 24 -6.48 -4.87 -6.55
C LEU A 24 -7.20 -3.56 -6.25
N GLY A 25 -7.76 -3.38 -5.05
CA GLY A 25 -8.41 -2.12 -4.66
C GLY A 25 -7.45 -0.91 -4.70
N LEU A 26 -6.19 -1.10 -4.29
CA LEU A 26 -5.16 -0.07 -4.39
C LEU A 26 -4.68 0.13 -5.83
N GLU A 27 -4.66 -0.92 -6.64
CA GLU A 27 -4.34 -0.81 -8.07
C GLU A 27 -5.39 -0.02 -8.84
N TYR A 28 -6.68 -0.25 -8.57
CA TYR A 28 -7.78 0.55 -9.14
C TYR A 28 -7.65 2.04 -8.76
N LEU A 29 -7.45 2.34 -7.48
CA LEU A 29 -7.26 3.71 -7.02
C LEU A 29 -5.98 4.34 -7.63
N GLY A 30 -4.90 3.57 -7.66
CA GLY A 30 -3.64 4.00 -8.26
C GLY A 30 -3.76 4.27 -9.76
N SER A 31 -4.56 3.49 -10.49
CA SER A 31 -4.83 3.73 -11.91
C SER A 31 -5.57 5.05 -12.11
N GLY A 32 -6.61 5.32 -11.32
CA GLY A 32 -7.34 6.60 -11.40
C GLY A 32 -6.42 7.80 -11.12
N PHE A 33 -5.59 7.72 -10.08
CA PHE A 33 -4.61 8.78 -9.80
C PHE A 33 -3.60 8.96 -10.96
N LYS A 34 -3.17 7.88 -11.61
CA LYS A 34 -2.28 7.96 -12.78
C LYS A 34 -2.98 8.62 -13.97
N GLU A 35 -4.25 8.30 -14.22
CA GLU A 35 -5.06 8.93 -15.28
C GLU A 35 -5.22 10.44 -15.05
N ASP A 36 -5.33 10.87 -13.79
CA ASP A 36 -5.36 12.28 -13.37
C ASP A 36 -3.97 12.96 -13.38
N GLY A 37 -2.92 12.28 -13.86
CA GLY A 37 -1.58 12.83 -14.02
C GLY A 37 -0.75 12.88 -12.74
N HIS A 38 -1.05 12.03 -11.75
CA HIS A 38 -0.25 11.89 -10.55
C HIS A 38 0.81 10.78 -10.66
N GLU A 39 1.89 10.92 -9.90
CA GLU A 39 2.91 9.89 -9.75
C GLU A 39 2.50 8.98 -8.59
N VAL A 40 2.37 7.68 -8.83
CA VAL A 40 1.83 6.74 -7.84
C VAL A 40 2.85 5.65 -7.53
N LEU A 41 3.13 5.44 -6.25
CA LEU A 41 3.86 4.29 -5.72
C LEU A 41 2.89 3.40 -4.93
N LEU A 42 2.73 2.15 -5.36
CA LEU A 42 2.02 1.13 -4.59
C LEU A 42 3.06 0.29 -3.84
N LEU A 43 2.99 0.30 -2.51
CA LEU A 43 3.85 -0.49 -1.62
C LEU A 43 3.03 -1.59 -0.95
N ASP A 44 3.42 -2.84 -1.17
CA ASP A 44 2.93 -3.95 -0.38
C ASP A 44 3.88 -4.26 0.78
N ALA A 45 3.54 -3.77 1.97
CA ALA A 45 4.38 -3.92 3.15
C ALA A 45 4.38 -5.35 3.73
N ARG A 46 3.55 -6.26 3.18
CA ARG A 46 3.64 -7.70 3.46
C ARG A 46 4.86 -8.33 2.80
N LEU A 47 5.31 -7.76 1.67
CA LEU A 47 6.45 -8.23 0.88
C LEU A 47 7.68 -7.36 1.11
N GLU A 48 7.50 -6.04 1.13
CA GLU A 48 8.55 -5.03 1.27
C GLU A 48 8.30 -4.19 2.54
N PRO A 49 8.73 -4.68 3.72
CA PRO A 49 8.34 -4.09 5.00
C PRO A 49 8.99 -2.73 5.31
N ASP A 50 10.05 -2.34 4.59
CA ASP A 50 10.75 -1.07 4.80
C ASP A 50 10.01 0.12 4.16
N PHE A 51 8.80 0.39 4.65
CA PHE A 51 7.97 1.48 4.18
C PHE A 51 8.58 2.86 4.48
N GLU A 52 9.44 2.97 5.50
CA GLU A 52 10.09 4.24 5.84
C GLU A 52 11.12 4.64 4.80
N SER A 53 11.93 3.69 4.31
CA SER A 53 12.88 3.94 3.22
C SER A 53 12.15 4.28 1.92
N ALA A 54 11.07 3.55 1.62
CA ALA A 54 10.19 3.86 0.49
C ALA A 54 9.59 5.27 0.61
N PHE A 55 9.12 5.66 1.79
CA PHE A 55 8.59 7.01 2.06
C PHE A 55 9.67 8.08 1.87
N ARG A 56 10.86 7.90 2.47
CA ARG A 56 11.97 8.86 2.40
C ARG A 56 12.50 9.06 0.99
N SER A 57 12.55 7.98 0.19
CA SER A 57 13.02 8.03 -1.20
C SER A 57 11.96 8.63 -2.13
N PHE A 58 10.72 8.18 -2.04
CA PHE A 58 9.65 8.61 -2.91
C PHE A 58 9.20 10.06 -2.61
N ARG A 59 9.18 10.44 -1.32
CA ARG A 59 8.70 11.72 -0.79
C ARG A 59 7.26 12.03 -1.26
N PRO A 60 6.27 11.23 -0.84
CA PRO A 60 4.88 11.44 -1.24
C PRO A 60 4.29 12.72 -0.62
N ASP A 61 3.41 13.37 -1.37
CA ASP A 61 2.56 14.46 -0.89
C ASP A 61 1.34 13.91 -0.13
N MET A 62 0.92 12.68 -0.46
CA MET A 62 -0.22 11.99 0.15
C MET A 62 0.11 10.51 0.36
N VAL A 63 -0.30 9.97 1.51
CA VAL A 63 -0.23 8.53 1.81
C VAL A 63 -1.64 7.99 2.05
N GLY A 64 -2.00 6.95 1.32
CA GLY A 64 -3.20 6.15 1.54
C GLY A 64 -2.83 4.78 2.09
N ILE A 65 -3.56 4.30 3.08
CA ILE A 65 -3.37 2.97 3.69
C ILE A 65 -4.70 2.25 3.62
N THR A 66 -4.72 1.03 3.08
CA THR A 66 -5.94 0.21 3.11
C THR A 66 -6.17 -0.43 4.49
N GLY A 67 -7.42 -0.77 4.77
CA GLY A 67 -7.87 -1.33 6.05
C GLY A 67 -8.81 -2.50 5.84
N TYR A 68 -8.48 -3.65 6.42
CA TYR A 68 -9.21 -4.91 6.40
C TYR A 68 -9.24 -5.50 7.82
N THR A 69 -10.19 -6.41 8.06
CA THR A 69 -10.40 -7.01 9.39
C THR A 69 -9.17 -7.75 9.92
N ASN A 70 -8.38 -8.39 9.05
CA ASN A 70 -7.16 -9.10 9.43
C ASN A 70 -6.03 -8.19 9.95
N GLN A 71 -6.18 -6.87 9.90
CA GLN A 71 -5.24 -5.90 10.43
C GLN A 71 -5.63 -5.41 11.83
N ILE A 72 -6.80 -5.82 12.33
CA ILE A 72 -7.27 -5.53 13.69
C ILE A 72 -7.05 -6.78 14.54
N SER A 73 -6.51 -6.60 15.75
CA SER A 73 -6.35 -7.65 16.78
C SER A 73 -6.76 -7.15 18.15
#